data_AF-A0A965EFV4-F1
#
_entry.id   AF-A0A965EFV4-F1
#
_cell.length_a   1.000
_cell.length_b   1.000
_cell.length_c   1.000
_cell.angle_alpha   90.00
_cell.angle_beta   90.00
_cell.angle_gamma   90.00
#
_symmetry.space_group_name_H-M   'P 1'
#
loop_
_entity.id
_entity.type
_entity.pdbx_description
1 polymer ?
#
loop_
_entity_poly.entity_id
_entity_poly.type
_entity_poly.pdbx_seq_one_letter_code
_entity_poly.pdbx_strand_id
1 'polypeptide(L)'
;MSASPCQSIKNYQELNDTIMKPSKFLKITSLPLLFFFSAFVISCNDENRLTLKDSQDIAEDALTDSYFEDADDMSSLALQSDAATSGGATAASSRQISVSDTRFCAGVVVNITMSPNSTPTVPVGTITINFGTGCTDPRGNVRTGLITISFTGRRFQPGSTVVWTTTDYTINGVELEGTRTLTNISGSTEESPKFQIELENGKATFPDGSVATREASFTRTWIRAASPVNDELRLDGSAEGTNRNGVAYTMAIQETLVFKRGCGFPVSGVKIYTKEGKQITIDYGDGSCDRQVTYTVGDQTITTNVGNN
;
A
#
# COMPACT_ATOMS: atom_id res chain seq x y z
N MET A 1 -33.78 -29.61 15.45
CA MET A 1 -32.50 -29.27 14.77
C MET A 1 -32.85 -28.46 13.54
N SER A 2 -32.91 -27.14 13.67
CA SER A 2 -33.10 -26.21 12.55
C SER A 2 -32.23 -25.00 12.85
N ALA A 3 -31.05 -24.94 12.22
CA ALA A 3 -30.25 -23.74 12.18
C ALA A 3 -31.02 -22.69 11.38
N SER A 4 -31.31 -21.54 12.01
CA SER A 4 -31.84 -20.38 11.31
C SER A 4 -30.65 -19.64 10.67
N PRO A 5 -30.66 -19.33 9.36
CA PRO A 5 -29.54 -18.66 8.74
C PRO A 5 -29.53 -17.19 9.16
N CYS A 6 -28.40 -16.75 9.75
CA CYS A 6 -28.04 -15.34 9.82
C CYS A 6 -28.09 -14.79 8.39
N GLN A 7 -28.84 -13.70 8.18
CA GLN A 7 -29.10 -13.15 6.86
C GLN A 7 -27.78 -12.87 6.13
N SER A 8 -27.63 -13.58 5.02
CA SER A 8 -26.68 -13.25 3.96
C SER A 8 -26.94 -11.84 3.46
N ILE A 9 -25.83 -11.16 3.17
CA ILE A 9 -25.64 -9.86 2.52
C ILE A 9 -26.82 -9.53 1.58
N LYS A 10 -27.62 -8.51 1.93
CA LYS A 10 -28.44 -7.82 0.93
C LYS A 10 -27.55 -6.85 0.16
N ASN A 11 -27.66 -6.93 -1.16
CA ASN A 11 -26.94 -6.16 -2.17
C ASN A 11 -26.83 -4.65 -1.86
N TYR A 12 -25.65 -4.11 -2.11
CA TYR A 12 -25.22 -2.72 -1.97
C TYR A 12 -25.96 -1.68 -2.87
N GLN A 13 -27.06 -2.03 -3.54
CA GLN A 13 -27.73 -1.17 -4.53
C GLN A 13 -29.11 -0.61 -4.13
N GLU A 14 -29.72 -1.03 -3.02
CA GLU A 14 -31.10 -0.59 -2.66
C GLU A 14 -31.20 0.45 -1.52
N LEU A 15 -30.08 0.97 -1.00
CA LEU A 15 -30.10 1.86 0.17
C LEU A 15 -30.30 3.36 -0.13
N ASN A 16 -30.50 3.75 -1.40
CA ASN A 16 -30.66 5.16 -1.78
C ASN A 16 -32.11 5.65 -1.94
N ASP A 17 -33.14 4.80 -1.85
CA ASP A 17 -34.53 5.21 -2.20
C ASP A 17 -35.52 5.31 -1.02
N THR A 18 -35.09 5.12 0.22
CA THR A 18 -36.04 5.06 1.36
C THR A 18 -35.94 6.21 2.36
N ILE A 19 -35.31 7.33 2.00
CA ILE A 19 -35.33 8.55 2.81
C ILE A 19 -36.09 9.63 2.04
N MET A 20 -37.42 9.64 2.20
CA MET A 20 -38.28 10.83 2.27
C MET A 20 -39.74 10.45 1.99
N LYS A 21 -40.54 10.28 3.04
CA LYS A 21 -41.96 10.70 3.09
C LYS A 21 -42.52 10.57 4.52
N PRO A 22 -43.14 11.63 5.08
CA PRO A 22 -43.76 11.54 6.41
C PRO A 22 -45.12 10.84 6.30
N SER A 23 -45.30 9.74 7.04
CA SER A 23 -46.57 9.03 7.14
C SER A 23 -47.44 9.61 8.27
N LYS A 24 -48.74 9.73 7.98
CA LYS A 24 -49.75 10.29 8.88
C LYS A 24 -50.09 9.32 10.02
N PHE A 25 -50.33 9.91 11.19
CA PHE A 25 -50.84 9.32 12.42
C PHE A 25 -52.02 8.36 12.20
N LEU A 26 -51.92 7.16 12.80
CA LEU A 26 -53.07 6.32 13.11
C LEU A 26 -52.99 5.91 14.58
N LYS A 27 -53.97 6.35 15.38
CA LYS A 27 -54.14 5.98 16.80
C LYS A 27 -54.77 4.59 16.86
N ILE A 28 -54.13 3.65 17.56
CA ILE A 28 -54.74 2.38 17.95
C ILE A 28 -54.60 2.23 19.47
N THR A 29 -55.75 2.00 20.09
CA THR A 29 -56.01 1.90 21.52
C THR A 29 -55.52 0.59 22.14
N SER A 30 -55.21 0.68 23.43
CA SER A 30 -54.62 -0.31 24.34
C SER A 30 -55.39 -1.63 24.53
N LEU A 31 -54.65 -2.74 24.64
CA LEU A 31 -55.04 -3.93 25.41
C LEU A 31 -53.77 -4.62 25.98
N PRO A 32 -53.71 -4.98 27.27
CA PRO A 32 -52.48 -5.53 27.87
C PRO A 32 -52.46 -7.06 27.72
N LEU A 33 -51.43 -7.60 27.06
CA LEU A 33 -51.10 -9.01 27.11
C LEU A 33 -49.64 -9.14 27.56
N LEU A 34 -49.45 -9.60 28.80
CA LEU A 34 -48.15 -10.02 29.32
C LEU A 34 -47.65 -11.20 28.46
N PHE A 35 -46.68 -10.94 27.60
CA PHE A 35 -45.80 -11.96 27.05
C PHE A 35 -44.40 -11.69 27.60
N PHE A 36 -43.97 -12.52 28.54
CA PHE A 36 -42.58 -12.65 28.95
C PHE A 36 -41.79 -13.22 27.76
N PHE A 37 -41.44 -12.37 26.81
CA PHE A 37 -40.49 -12.73 25.77
C PHE A 37 -39.11 -12.67 26.42
N SER A 38 -38.65 -13.81 26.93
CA SER A 38 -37.25 -14.02 27.28
C SER A 38 -36.43 -13.77 26.02
N ALA A 39 -35.96 -12.53 25.84
CA ALA A 39 -34.96 -12.18 24.86
C ALA A 39 -33.70 -12.95 25.23
N PHE A 40 -33.52 -14.12 24.62
CA PHE A 40 -32.21 -14.72 24.47
C PHE A 40 -31.39 -13.71 23.67
N VAL A 41 -30.64 -12.87 24.37
CA VAL A 41 -29.52 -12.12 23.81
C VAL A 41 -28.50 -13.16 23.37
N ILE A 42 -28.64 -13.64 22.14
CA ILE A 42 -27.57 -14.34 21.45
C ILE A 42 -26.50 -13.29 21.24
N SER A 43 -25.55 -13.23 22.16
CA SER A 43 -24.33 -12.44 22.03
C SER A 43 -23.56 -13.03 20.85
N CYS A 44 -23.69 -12.44 19.67
CA CYS A 44 -22.78 -12.73 18.58
C CYS A 44 -21.41 -12.20 18.99
N ASN A 45 -20.44 -13.09 19.24
CA ASN A 45 -19.09 -12.67 19.55
C ASN A 45 -18.39 -12.23 18.25
N ASP A 46 -18.00 -10.95 18.16
CA ASP A 46 -17.38 -10.35 16.97
C ASP A 46 -15.91 -10.76 16.76
N GLU A 47 -15.35 -11.51 17.71
CA GLU A 47 -13.95 -11.93 17.71
C GLU A 47 -13.65 -12.99 16.63
N ASN A 48 -14.62 -13.84 16.29
CA ASN A 48 -14.43 -15.00 15.38
C ASN A 48 -14.99 -14.78 13.96
N ARG A 49 -15.18 -13.53 13.54
CA ARG A 49 -15.68 -13.20 12.20
C ARG A 49 -15.03 -11.96 11.63
N LEU A 50 -14.88 -11.86 10.33
CA LEU A 50 -14.45 -10.62 9.68
C LEU A 50 -15.57 -9.57 9.80
N THR A 51 -15.26 -8.41 10.37
CA THR A 51 -16.21 -7.28 10.47
C THR A 51 -15.94 -6.25 9.37
N LEU A 52 -16.91 -5.36 9.13
CA LEU A 52 -16.71 -4.24 8.19
C LEU A 52 -15.52 -3.36 8.60
N LYS A 53 -15.34 -3.13 9.90
CA LYS A 53 -14.23 -2.35 10.44
C LYS A 53 -12.88 -3.03 10.16
N ASP A 54 -12.82 -4.35 10.28
CA ASP A 54 -11.60 -5.11 9.94
C ASP A 54 -11.25 -4.96 8.46
N SER A 55 -12.23 -5.09 7.57
CA SER A 55 -12.03 -4.90 6.13
C SER A 55 -11.56 -3.48 5.79
N GLN A 56 -12.11 -2.46 6.45
CA GLN A 56 -11.69 -1.07 6.29
C GLN A 56 -10.24 -0.87 6.73
N ASP A 57 -9.89 -1.33 7.94
CA ASP A 57 -8.53 -1.17 8.47
C ASP A 57 -7.47 -1.87 7.57
N ILE A 58 -7.78 -3.05 7.03
CA ILE A 58 -6.90 -3.77 6.08
C ILE A 58 -6.80 -3.02 4.75
N ALA A 59 -7.91 -2.51 4.22
CA ALA A 59 -7.91 -1.77 2.97
C ALA A 59 -7.12 -0.45 3.10
N GLU A 60 -7.21 0.21 4.23
CA GLU A 60 -6.44 1.43 4.55
C GLU A 60 -4.94 1.15 4.68
N ASP A 61 -4.55 0.05 5.35
CA ASP A 61 -3.16 -0.43 5.42
C ASP A 61 -2.59 -0.66 4.00
N ALA A 62 -3.34 -1.38 3.16
CA ALA A 62 -2.94 -1.67 1.80
C ALA A 62 -2.86 -0.42 0.91
N LEU A 63 -3.81 0.52 1.06
CA LEU A 63 -3.79 1.80 0.34
C LEU A 63 -2.57 2.63 0.72
N THR A 64 -2.31 2.77 2.02
CA THR A 64 -1.17 3.53 2.54
C THR A 64 0.14 2.95 2.03
N ASP A 65 0.31 1.62 2.13
CA ASP A 65 1.48 0.92 1.59
C ASP A 65 1.66 1.16 0.09
N SER A 66 0.56 1.14 -0.69
CA SER A 66 0.62 1.41 -2.13
C SER A 66 1.11 2.82 -2.47
N TYR A 67 0.85 3.82 -1.62
CA TYR A 67 1.32 5.19 -1.82
C TYR A 67 2.82 5.34 -1.51
N PHE A 68 3.33 4.63 -0.50
CA PHE A 68 4.79 4.52 -0.29
C PHE A 68 5.47 3.81 -1.46
N GLU A 69 4.89 2.73 -1.98
CA GLU A 69 5.40 2.00 -3.15
C GLU A 69 5.34 2.83 -4.45
N ASP A 70 4.32 3.68 -4.64
CA ASP A 70 4.29 4.62 -5.78
C ASP A 70 5.46 5.61 -5.74
N ALA A 71 5.81 6.12 -4.57
CA ALA A 71 6.98 6.98 -4.39
C ALA A 71 8.30 6.23 -4.62
N ASP A 72 8.41 4.95 -4.21
CA ASP A 72 9.55 4.08 -4.51
C ASP A 72 9.74 3.90 -6.03
N ASP A 73 8.64 3.66 -6.75
CA ASP A 73 8.65 3.46 -8.19
C ASP A 73 9.01 4.76 -8.95
N MET A 74 8.41 5.89 -8.59
CA MET A 74 8.79 7.20 -9.14
C MET A 74 10.26 7.54 -8.88
N SER A 75 10.78 7.22 -7.68
CA SER A 75 12.19 7.40 -7.35
C SER A 75 13.09 6.57 -8.24
N SER A 76 12.72 5.31 -8.48
CA SER A 76 13.42 4.41 -9.40
C SER A 76 13.42 4.92 -10.84
N LEU A 77 12.30 5.48 -11.33
CA LEU A 77 12.20 6.06 -12.67
C LEU A 77 13.03 7.34 -12.82
N ALA A 78 13.01 8.21 -11.82
CA ALA A 78 13.82 9.42 -11.82
C ALA A 78 15.32 9.10 -11.85
N LEU A 79 15.76 8.11 -11.08
CA LEU A 79 17.14 7.62 -11.13
C LEU A 79 17.50 7.10 -12.53
N GLN A 80 16.65 6.28 -13.14
CA GLN A 80 16.91 5.68 -14.47
C GLN A 80 16.94 6.71 -15.61
N SER A 81 16.33 7.89 -15.40
CA SER A 81 16.21 8.92 -16.43
C SER A 81 17.50 9.71 -16.66
N ASP A 82 18.53 9.50 -15.84
CA ASP A 82 19.79 10.22 -15.94
C ASP A 82 21.00 9.27 -16.00
N ALA A 83 21.84 9.43 -17.02
CA ALA A 83 22.99 8.53 -17.25
C ALA A 83 24.06 8.62 -16.15
N ALA A 84 24.16 9.73 -15.40
CA ALA A 84 25.12 9.89 -14.32
C ALA A 84 24.85 8.93 -13.16
N THR A 85 23.58 8.57 -12.90
CA THR A 85 23.20 7.58 -11.88
C THR A 85 23.65 6.15 -12.27
N SER A 86 23.86 5.93 -13.56
CA SER A 86 24.36 4.67 -14.13
C SER A 86 25.89 4.66 -14.33
N GLY A 87 26.58 5.73 -13.92
CA GLY A 87 28.03 5.85 -14.03
C GLY A 87 28.55 6.59 -15.25
N GLY A 88 27.70 7.38 -15.92
CA GLY A 88 28.12 8.34 -16.94
C GLY A 88 29.03 9.42 -16.35
N ALA A 89 30.00 9.89 -17.14
CA ALA A 89 30.90 10.96 -16.73
C ALA A 89 30.14 12.28 -16.61
N THR A 90 30.10 12.87 -15.41
CA THR A 90 29.59 14.23 -15.21
C THR A 90 30.40 14.97 -14.16
N ALA A 91 30.53 16.28 -14.34
CA ALA A 91 30.97 17.18 -13.29
C ALA A 91 29.88 17.30 -12.22
N ALA A 92 30.26 17.54 -10.95
CA ALA A 92 29.32 17.92 -9.89
C ALA A 92 28.49 19.12 -10.36
N SER A 93 27.26 18.86 -10.75
CA SER A 93 26.38 19.85 -11.38
C SER A 93 24.94 19.54 -11.01
N SER A 94 24.20 20.61 -10.75
CA SER A 94 22.75 20.56 -10.65
C SER A 94 22.16 20.77 -12.04
N ARG A 95 21.19 19.96 -12.43
CA ARG A 95 20.46 20.09 -13.69
C ARG A 95 19.04 19.59 -13.55
N GLN A 96 18.18 20.10 -14.41
CA GLN A 96 16.84 19.56 -14.60
C GLN A 96 16.89 18.36 -15.56
N ILE A 97 16.10 17.33 -15.25
CA ILE A 97 15.94 16.13 -16.09
C ILE A 97 14.47 15.91 -16.45
N SER A 98 14.24 15.17 -17.53
CA SER A 98 12.89 14.75 -17.93
C SER A 98 12.74 13.26 -17.64
N VAL A 99 11.63 12.88 -17.00
CA VAL A 99 11.30 11.47 -16.70
C VAL A 99 10.18 11.03 -17.63
N SER A 100 10.39 9.92 -18.35
CA SER A 100 9.42 9.39 -19.31
C SER A 100 8.35 8.53 -18.61
N ASP A 101 7.52 9.15 -17.76
CA ASP A 101 6.38 8.51 -17.11
C ASP A 101 5.24 9.50 -16.92
N THR A 102 3.99 9.05 -17.10
CA THR A 102 2.81 9.91 -17.11
C THR A 102 2.48 10.54 -15.76
N ARG A 103 3.04 10.03 -14.64
CA ARG A 103 2.90 10.64 -13.31
C ARG A 103 3.71 11.93 -13.18
N PHE A 104 4.72 12.15 -14.03
CA PHE A 104 5.49 13.38 -14.11
C PHE A 104 4.81 14.35 -15.08
N CYS A 105 3.61 14.80 -14.73
CA CYS A 105 2.78 15.62 -15.61
C CYS A 105 3.33 17.04 -15.83
N ALA A 106 2.64 17.83 -16.65
CA ALA A 106 3.06 19.20 -16.97
C ALA A 106 3.21 20.07 -15.71
N GLY A 107 4.36 20.73 -15.57
CA GLY A 107 4.68 21.57 -14.41
C GLY A 107 5.50 20.87 -13.33
N VAL A 108 5.61 19.54 -13.36
CA VAL A 108 6.52 18.81 -12.47
C VAL A 108 7.97 19.12 -12.86
N VAL A 109 8.77 19.53 -11.87
CA VAL A 109 10.20 19.83 -12.05
C VAL A 109 11.02 18.77 -11.35
N VAL A 110 11.86 18.06 -12.10
CA VAL A 110 12.79 17.07 -11.56
C VAL A 110 14.21 17.60 -11.68
N ASN A 111 14.88 17.84 -10.56
CA ASN A 111 16.27 18.27 -10.53
C ASN A 111 17.14 17.17 -9.94
N ILE A 112 18.30 16.93 -10.55
CA ILE A 112 19.35 16.07 -10.02
C ILE A 112 20.57 16.91 -9.69
N THR A 113 21.18 16.65 -8.53
CA THR A 113 22.43 17.27 -8.11
C THR A 113 23.42 16.18 -7.74
N MET A 114 24.49 16.05 -8.51
CA MET A 114 25.57 15.11 -8.23
C MET A 114 26.47 15.64 -7.10
N SER A 115 26.81 14.77 -6.16
CA SER A 115 27.70 15.10 -5.05
C SER A 115 29.15 15.30 -5.53
N PRO A 116 29.96 16.17 -4.90
CA PRO A 116 31.38 16.31 -5.23
C PRO A 116 32.22 15.03 -5.08
N ASN A 117 31.79 14.09 -4.23
CA ASN A 117 32.45 12.78 -4.06
C ASN A 117 31.92 11.71 -5.03
N SER A 118 30.99 12.06 -5.93
CA SER A 118 30.45 11.14 -6.91
C SER A 118 31.53 10.69 -7.89
N THR A 119 31.58 9.39 -8.18
CA THR A 119 32.51 8.82 -9.17
C THR A 119 31.73 8.04 -10.24
N PRO A 120 32.32 7.76 -11.41
CA PRO A 120 31.67 6.92 -12.42
C PRO A 120 31.30 5.51 -11.90
N THR A 121 32.06 4.96 -10.95
CA THR A 121 31.82 3.62 -10.38
C THR A 121 30.83 3.67 -9.22
N VAL A 122 30.89 4.71 -8.39
CA VAL A 122 29.99 4.94 -7.25
C VAL A 122 29.36 6.33 -7.41
N PRO A 123 28.27 6.44 -8.19
CA PRO A 123 27.56 7.69 -8.34
C PRO A 123 26.84 8.04 -7.04
N VAL A 124 26.92 9.30 -6.63
CA VAL A 124 26.30 9.80 -5.40
C VAL A 124 25.62 11.12 -5.69
N GLY A 125 24.39 11.30 -5.23
CA GLY A 125 23.69 12.54 -5.47
C GLY A 125 22.31 12.59 -4.85
N THR A 126 21.59 13.63 -5.20
CA THR A 126 20.21 13.87 -4.79
C THR A 126 19.34 14.15 -6.01
N ILE A 127 18.08 13.72 -5.96
CA ILE A 127 17.03 14.06 -6.93
C ILE A 127 15.87 14.68 -6.14
N THR A 128 15.32 15.78 -6.64
CA THR A 128 14.08 16.36 -6.11
C THR A 128 13.00 16.30 -7.18
N ILE A 129 11.86 15.70 -6.87
CA ILE A 129 10.65 15.68 -7.71
C ILE A 129 9.67 16.68 -7.11
N ASN A 130 9.48 17.82 -7.78
CA ASN A 130 8.62 18.91 -7.32
C ASN A 130 7.31 18.93 -8.11
N PHE A 131 6.20 18.57 -7.45
CA PHE A 131 4.85 18.62 -8.00
C PHE A 131 4.19 20.00 -7.87
N GLY A 132 4.85 20.95 -7.18
CA GLY A 132 4.35 22.29 -6.96
C GLY A 132 2.98 22.28 -6.27
N THR A 133 2.04 23.03 -6.84
CA THR A 133 0.68 23.18 -6.31
C THR A 133 -0.30 22.09 -6.78
N GLY A 134 0.12 21.16 -7.62
CA GLY A 134 -0.77 20.12 -8.14
C GLY A 134 -0.37 19.55 -9.50
N CYS A 135 -0.35 18.23 -9.57
CA CYS A 135 -0.18 17.45 -10.78
C CYS A 135 -1.21 16.32 -10.81
N THR A 136 -2.12 16.33 -11.78
CA THR A 136 -3.09 15.24 -11.99
C THR A 136 -2.58 14.30 -13.07
N ASP A 137 -2.36 13.03 -12.72
CA ASP A 137 -1.94 12.01 -13.68
C ASP A 137 -3.14 11.47 -14.49
N PRO A 138 -2.92 10.72 -15.59
CA PRO A 138 -4.01 10.15 -16.40
C PRO A 138 -4.88 9.12 -15.68
N ARG A 139 -4.47 8.62 -14.51
CA ARG A 139 -5.26 7.74 -13.65
C ARG A 139 -6.12 8.53 -12.65
N GLY A 140 -6.04 9.86 -12.69
CA GLY A 140 -6.80 10.75 -11.82
C GLY A 140 -6.14 11.01 -10.46
N ASN A 141 -4.92 10.50 -10.21
CA ASN A 141 -4.26 10.80 -8.95
C ASN A 141 -3.72 12.23 -8.97
N VAL A 142 -3.95 12.95 -7.88
CA VAL A 142 -3.48 14.34 -7.70
C VAL A 142 -2.31 14.35 -6.72
N ARG A 143 -1.16 14.87 -7.15
CA ARG A 143 0.05 15.00 -6.32
C ARG A 143 0.45 16.45 -6.11
N THR A 144 0.91 16.80 -4.91
CA THR A 144 1.47 18.12 -4.55
C THR A 144 2.78 17.96 -3.78
N GLY A 145 3.53 19.05 -3.60
CA GLY A 145 4.71 19.04 -2.73
C GLY A 145 5.96 18.41 -3.36
N LEU A 146 6.86 17.93 -2.52
CA LEU A 146 8.22 17.53 -2.91
C LEU A 146 8.57 16.12 -2.40
N ILE A 147 9.18 15.33 -3.28
CA ILE A 147 9.91 14.11 -2.88
C ILE A 147 11.41 14.39 -3.06
N THR A 148 12.20 14.22 -2.01
CA THR A 148 13.66 14.34 -2.04
C THR A 148 14.29 12.97 -1.90
N ILE A 149 15.07 12.57 -2.89
CA ILE A 149 15.70 11.27 -3.03
C ILE A 149 17.21 11.46 -2.91
N SER A 150 17.86 10.75 -2.00
CA SER A 150 19.32 10.62 -1.93
C SER A 150 19.71 9.24 -2.41
N PHE A 151 20.77 9.12 -3.22
CA PHE A 151 21.23 7.83 -3.73
C PHE A 151 22.75 7.69 -3.63
N THR A 152 23.19 6.45 -3.41
CA THR A 152 24.60 6.06 -3.42
C THR A 152 24.77 4.76 -4.20
N GLY A 153 25.72 4.77 -5.13
CA GLY A 153 25.98 3.62 -5.99
C GLY A 153 24.94 3.45 -7.10
N ARG A 154 25.22 2.53 -8.01
CA ARG A 154 24.27 2.16 -9.08
C ARG A 154 23.26 1.18 -8.48
N ARG A 155 21.95 1.38 -8.72
CA ARG A 155 20.84 0.61 -8.12
C ARG A 155 21.02 -0.91 -8.03
N PHE A 156 21.60 -1.53 -9.05
CA PHE A 156 21.78 -2.99 -9.11
C PHE A 156 23.16 -3.48 -8.63
N GLN A 157 23.97 -2.60 -8.03
CA GLN A 157 25.22 -2.98 -7.39
C GLN A 157 24.97 -3.27 -5.90
N PRO A 158 25.59 -4.34 -5.35
CA PRO A 158 25.57 -4.62 -3.92
C PRO A 158 25.93 -3.39 -3.08
N GLY A 159 25.18 -3.15 -2.02
CA GLY A 159 25.38 -2.03 -1.09
C GLY A 159 24.92 -0.66 -1.61
N SER A 160 24.36 -0.56 -2.82
CA SER A 160 23.74 0.69 -3.28
C SER A 160 22.50 1.03 -2.46
N THR A 161 22.25 2.32 -2.27
CA THR A 161 21.13 2.83 -1.47
C THR A 161 20.34 3.89 -2.23
N VAL A 162 19.04 3.92 -1.97
CA VAL A 162 18.10 4.97 -2.36
C VAL A 162 17.28 5.30 -1.13
N VAL A 163 17.35 6.54 -0.66
CA VAL A 163 16.61 7.02 0.50
C VAL A 163 15.74 8.16 0.04
N TRP A 164 14.44 8.14 0.33
CA TRP A 164 13.58 9.29 0.07
C TRP A 164 12.83 9.76 1.30
N THR A 165 12.58 11.06 1.30
CA THR A 165 11.78 11.80 2.27
C THR A 165 10.88 12.77 1.52
N THR A 166 9.90 13.34 2.21
CA THR A 166 8.90 14.22 1.63
C THR A 166 8.88 15.59 2.30
N THR A 167 8.38 16.59 1.59
CA THR A 167 8.04 17.91 2.15
C THR A 167 6.72 18.35 1.55
N ASP A 168 5.68 18.46 2.40
CA ASP A 168 4.30 18.79 2.01
C ASP A 168 3.76 17.89 0.86
N TYR A 169 4.29 16.67 0.74
CA TYR A 169 3.92 15.77 -0.34
C TYR A 169 2.58 15.12 -0.03
N THR A 170 1.64 15.28 -0.96
CA THR A 170 0.35 14.60 -0.88
C THR A 170 0.08 13.80 -2.13
N ILE A 171 -0.66 12.71 -1.98
CA ILE A 171 -1.30 11.98 -3.06
C ILE A 171 -2.78 11.81 -2.73
N ASN A 172 -3.66 12.30 -3.59
CA ASN A 172 -5.11 12.32 -3.38
C ASN A 172 -5.53 12.95 -2.03
N GLY A 173 -4.79 13.98 -1.60
CA GLY A 173 -5.00 14.67 -0.32
C GLY A 173 -4.52 13.91 0.90
N VAL A 174 -3.92 12.73 0.75
CA VAL A 174 -3.21 12.02 1.82
C VAL A 174 -1.77 12.51 1.85
N GLU A 175 -1.39 13.19 2.92
CA GLU A 175 -0.01 13.62 3.16
C GLU A 175 0.83 12.44 3.65
N LEU A 176 2.00 12.24 3.05
CA LEU A 176 2.93 11.17 3.45
C LEU A 176 4.17 11.77 4.08
N GLU A 177 4.57 11.21 5.21
CA GLU A 177 5.80 11.54 5.93
C GLU A 177 6.53 10.24 6.33
N GLY A 178 7.84 10.36 6.57
CA GLY A 178 8.71 9.26 6.95
C GLY A 178 10.00 9.24 6.14
N THR A 179 10.90 8.33 6.50
CA THR A 179 12.13 8.04 5.76
C THR A 179 12.02 6.64 5.17
N ARG A 180 12.03 6.55 3.84
CA ARG A 180 12.00 5.29 3.12
C ARG A 180 13.38 4.96 2.60
N THR A 181 13.89 3.79 2.94
CA THR A 181 15.25 3.35 2.56
C THR A 181 15.18 2.06 1.77
N LEU A 182 15.72 2.06 0.56
CA LEU A 182 15.98 0.89 -0.27
C LEU A 182 17.49 0.62 -0.29
N THR A 183 17.91 -0.56 0.16
CA THR A 183 19.30 -1.01 0.12
C THR A 183 19.42 -2.28 -0.71
N ASN A 184 20.31 -2.29 -1.71
CA ASN A 184 20.62 -3.52 -2.43
C ASN A 184 21.48 -4.45 -1.56
N ILE A 185 20.91 -5.57 -1.14
CA ILE A 185 21.53 -6.57 -0.26
C ILE A 185 21.93 -7.84 -1.01
N SER A 186 22.03 -7.79 -2.34
CA SER A 186 22.49 -8.92 -3.16
C SER A 186 23.97 -9.22 -2.86
N GLY A 187 24.39 -10.49 -2.89
CA GLY A 187 25.80 -10.85 -2.67
C GLY A 187 26.69 -10.48 -3.85
N SER A 188 26.14 -10.47 -5.06
CA SER A 188 26.81 -10.10 -6.30
C SER A 188 25.82 -9.65 -7.37
N THR A 189 26.33 -9.21 -8.53
CA THR A 189 25.51 -8.87 -9.71
C THR A 189 25.06 -10.08 -10.53
N GLU A 190 25.60 -11.27 -10.25
CA GLU A 190 25.23 -12.53 -10.91
C GLU A 190 24.00 -13.18 -10.26
N GLU A 191 23.73 -12.83 -9.00
CA GLU A 191 22.55 -13.28 -8.27
C GLU A 191 21.29 -12.49 -8.65
N SER A 192 20.13 -13.04 -8.28
CA SER A 192 18.87 -12.30 -8.37
C SER A 192 18.94 -11.03 -7.50
N PRO A 193 18.63 -9.84 -8.05
CA PRO A 193 18.64 -8.61 -7.28
C PRO A 193 17.72 -8.71 -6.05
N LYS A 194 18.25 -8.34 -4.89
CA LYS A 194 17.54 -8.33 -3.62
C LYS A 194 17.67 -6.98 -2.94
N PHE A 195 16.55 -6.43 -2.49
CA PHE A 195 16.48 -5.13 -1.86
C PHE A 195 15.87 -5.26 -0.46
N GLN A 196 16.58 -4.78 0.55
CA GLN A 196 16.01 -4.46 1.86
C GLN A 196 15.30 -3.13 1.76
N ILE A 197 14.12 -3.05 2.35
CA ILE A 197 13.20 -1.95 2.18
C ILE A 197 12.66 -1.58 3.56
N GLU A 198 13.04 -0.41 4.03
CA GLU A 198 12.73 0.07 5.37
C GLU A 198 11.87 1.33 5.28
N LEU A 199 10.88 1.44 6.14
CA LEU A 199 10.11 2.66 6.36
C LEU A 199 10.23 3.01 7.84
N GLU A 200 10.85 4.15 8.11
CA GLU A 200 11.03 4.70 9.45
C GLU A 200 10.16 5.93 9.66
N ASN A 201 9.46 6.01 10.79
CA ASN A 201 8.54 7.10 11.15
C ASN A 201 7.47 7.33 10.07
N GLY A 202 6.98 6.27 9.45
CA GLY A 202 5.98 6.38 8.39
C GLY A 202 4.66 6.88 8.93
N LYS A 203 4.11 7.92 8.30
CA LYS A 203 2.87 8.56 8.72
C LYS A 203 2.07 9.02 7.50
N ALA A 204 0.77 8.73 7.52
CA ALA A 204 -0.19 9.17 6.53
C ALA A 204 -1.26 10.03 7.21
N THR A 205 -1.36 11.30 6.83
CA THR A 205 -2.39 12.22 7.32
C THR A 205 -3.48 12.38 6.26
N PHE A 206 -4.71 12.04 6.62
CA PHE A 206 -5.85 12.04 5.72
C PHE A 206 -6.56 13.41 5.68
N PRO A 207 -7.39 13.70 4.66
CA PRO A 207 -8.10 14.98 4.54
C PRO A 207 -9.01 15.34 5.72
N ASP A 208 -9.49 14.35 6.48
CA ASP A 208 -10.29 14.56 7.69
C ASP A 208 -9.45 14.79 8.96
N GLY A 209 -8.11 14.86 8.81
CA GLY A 209 -7.15 15.07 9.90
C GLY A 209 -6.82 13.82 10.71
N SER A 210 -7.42 12.67 10.40
CA SER A 210 -7.00 11.40 11.01
C SER A 210 -5.63 10.96 10.49
N VAL A 211 -4.93 10.19 11.31
CA VAL A 211 -3.54 9.79 11.06
C VAL A 211 -3.41 8.28 11.18
N ALA A 212 -2.73 7.65 10.22
CA ALA A 212 -2.22 6.29 10.34
C ALA A 212 -0.69 6.31 10.38
N THR A 213 -0.09 5.38 11.12
CA THR A 213 1.37 5.19 11.15
C THR A 213 1.77 3.83 10.61
N ARG A 214 3.01 3.73 10.15
CA ARG A 214 3.58 2.50 9.60
C ARG A 214 5.11 2.52 9.72
N GLU A 215 5.64 1.54 10.44
CA GLU A 215 7.03 1.11 10.37
C GLU A 215 7.07 -0.17 9.54
N ALA A 216 8.06 -0.31 8.65
CA ALA A 216 8.12 -1.49 7.80
C ALA A 216 9.54 -1.97 7.54
N SER A 217 9.71 -3.28 7.42
CA SER A 217 10.94 -3.93 7.00
C SER A 217 10.60 -5.09 6.08
N PHE A 218 10.90 -4.93 4.78
CA PHE A 218 10.65 -5.94 3.76
C PHE A 218 11.92 -6.28 2.99
N THR A 219 11.98 -7.51 2.52
CA THR A 219 12.93 -7.96 1.50
C THR A 219 12.19 -8.22 0.21
N ARG A 220 12.58 -7.51 -0.86
CA ARG A 220 12.07 -7.74 -2.22
C ARG A 220 13.14 -8.39 -3.07
N THR A 221 12.83 -9.56 -3.64
CA THR A 221 13.74 -10.29 -4.54
C THR A 221 13.16 -10.30 -5.94
N TRP A 222 13.97 -9.92 -6.94
CA TRP A 222 13.60 -9.98 -8.35
C TRP A 222 14.16 -11.25 -8.99
N ILE A 223 13.28 -12.22 -9.24
CA ILE A 223 13.60 -13.46 -9.91
C ILE A 223 13.47 -13.25 -11.42
N ARG A 224 14.62 -13.24 -12.10
CA ARG A 224 14.68 -13.09 -13.55
C ARG A 224 14.40 -14.43 -14.23
N ALA A 225 13.54 -14.40 -15.24
CA ALA A 225 13.31 -15.52 -16.13
C ALA A 225 14.10 -15.35 -17.44
N ALA A 226 14.11 -16.39 -18.28
CA ALA A 226 14.71 -16.31 -19.62
C ALA A 226 14.04 -15.23 -20.50
N SER A 227 12.75 -14.99 -20.29
CA SER A 227 12.01 -13.88 -20.89
C SER A 227 11.59 -12.90 -19.80
N PRO A 228 11.92 -11.61 -19.90
CA PRO A 228 11.55 -10.61 -18.88
C PRO A 228 10.04 -10.48 -18.63
N VAL A 229 9.20 -10.96 -19.55
CA VAL A 229 7.73 -10.97 -19.35
C VAL A 229 7.29 -11.99 -18.29
N ASN A 230 8.15 -12.96 -17.97
CA ASN A 230 7.92 -14.00 -16.98
C ASN A 230 8.70 -13.76 -15.68
N ASP A 231 9.28 -12.57 -15.51
CA ASP A 231 9.93 -12.20 -14.26
C ASP A 231 8.92 -12.18 -13.11
N GLU A 232 9.41 -12.56 -11.92
CA GLU A 232 8.65 -12.53 -10.67
C GLU A 232 9.32 -11.59 -9.67
N LEU A 233 8.50 -10.87 -8.92
CA LEU A 233 8.93 -10.23 -7.68
C LEU A 233 8.42 -11.05 -6.50
N ARG A 234 9.29 -11.26 -5.52
CA ARG A 234 8.98 -11.95 -4.27
C ARG A 234 9.17 -10.99 -3.12
N LEU A 235 8.21 -10.99 -2.19
CA LEU A 235 8.22 -10.11 -1.04
C LEU A 235 8.06 -10.91 0.25
N ASP A 236 8.94 -10.64 1.21
CA ASP A 236 8.92 -11.18 2.57
C ASP A 236 9.12 -10.02 3.55
N GLY A 237 8.66 -10.17 4.79
CA GLY A 237 8.88 -9.18 5.84
C GLY A 237 7.61 -8.82 6.61
N SER A 238 7.64 -7.66 7.26
CA SER A 238 6.61 -7.24 8.19
C SER A 238 6.47 -5.73 8.28
N ALA A 239 5.33 -5.29 8.79
CA ALA A 239 5.07 -3.91 9.16
C ALA A 239 4.25 -3.83 10.45
N GLU A 240 4.30 -2.71 11.14
CA GLU A 240 3.50 -2.42 12.33
C GLU A 240 3.17 -0.93 12.39
N GLY A 241 2.17 -0.56 13.18
CA GLY A 241 1.80 0.84 13.36
C GLY A 241 0.44 1.01 14.01
N THR A 242 -0.17 2.18 13.84
CA THR A 242 -1.53 2.47 14.27
C THR A 242 -2.41 2.81 13.07
N ASN A 243 -3.63 2.28 13.04
CA ASN A 243 -4.61 2.68 12.05
C ASN A 243 -5.23 4.05 12.40
N ARG A 244 -6.10 4.57 11.53
CA ARG A 244 -6.75 5.88 11.69
C ARG A 244 -7.66 5.99 12.92
N ASN A 245 -8.00 4.85 13.52
CA ASN A 245 -8.78 4.76 14.74
C ASN A 245 -7.91 4.71 16.01
N GLY A 246 -6.59 4.86 15.89
CA GLY A 246 -5.64 4.78 16.99
C GLY A 246 -5.38 3.35 17.49
N VAL A 247 -5.82 2.33 16.76
CA VAL A 247 -5.62 0.93 17.12
C VAL A 247 -4.31 0.43 16.55
N ALA A 248 -3.46 -0.12 17.42
CA ALA A 248 -2.20 -0.72 17.02
C ALA A 248 -2.42 -2.02 16.25
N TYR A 249 -1.62 -2.24 15.21
CA TYR A 249 -1.64 -3.45 14.40
C TYR A 249 -0.23 -3.92 14.07
N THR A 250 -0.12 -5.22 13.78
CA THR A 250 1.04 -5.81 13.12
C THR A 250 0.61 -6.53 11.86
N MET A 251 1.54 -6.63 10.92
CA MET A 251 1.39 -7.34 9.67
C MET A 251 2.67 -8.12 9.37
N ALA A 252 2.55 -9.40 9.06
CA ALA A 252 3.69 -10.22 8.68
C ALA A 252 3.36 -11.09 7.47
N ILE A 253 4.30 -11.22 6.55
CA ILE A 253 4.23 -12.19 5.46
C ILE A 253 4.66 -13.54 6.01
N GLN A 254 3.72 -14.47 6.12
CA GLN A 254 3.94 -15.83 6.62
C GLN A 254 4.46 -16.74 5.50
N GLU A 255 3.93 -16.57 4.29
CA GLU A 255 4.40 -17.24 3.09
C GLU A 255 4.68 -16.17 2.03
N THR A 256 5.86 -16.25 1.40
CA THR A 256 6.36 -15.25 0.44
C THR A 256 5.28 -14.83 -0.56
N LEU A 257 5.02 -13.52 -0.62
CA LEU A 257 4.10 -12.98 -1.63
C LEU A 257 4.79 -12.98 -2.99
N VAL A 258 4.11 -13.51 -4.00
CA VAL A 258 4.63 -13.60 -5.38
C VAL A 258 3.84 -12.68 -6.28
N PHE A 259 4.54 -11.84 -7.04
CA PHE A 259 3.97 -10.96 -8.04
C PHE A 259 4.50 -11.36 -9.41
N LYS A 260 3.58 -11.68 -10.33
CA LYS A 260 3.91 -11.92 -11.73
C LYS A 260 3.78 -10.63 -12.52
N ARG A 261 4.70 -10.42 -13.46
CA ARG A 261 4.65 -9.26 -14.34
C ARG A 261 3.31 -9.22 -15.10
N GLY A 262 2.65 -8.07 -15.06
CA GLY A 262 1.35 -7.86 -15.72
C GLY A 262 0.11 -8.18 -14.88
N CYS A 263 0.24 -8.82 -13.71
CA CYS A 263 -0.92 -9.09 -12.84
C CYS A 263 -1.31 -7.89 -11.96
N GLY A 264 -0.35 -7.02 -11.62
CA GLY A 264 -0.58 -5.82 -10.80
C GLY A 264 -1.12 -6.13 -9.39
N PHE A 265 -0.96 -7.37 -8.93
CA PHE A 265 -1.47 -7.89 -7.66
C PHE A 265 -0.68 -9.15 -7.28
N PRO A 266 -0.49 -9.48 -5.99
CA PRO A 266 0.09 -10.76 -5.60
C PRO A 266 -0.79 -11.92 -6.10
N VAL A 267 -0.16 -12.96 -6.65
CA VAL A 267 -0.86 -14.14 -7.18
C VAL A 267 -0.81 -15.33 -6.23
N SER A 268 0.04 -15.28 -5.20
CA SER A 268 0.15 -16.31 -4.17
C SER A 268 0.89 -15.77 -2.93
N GLY A 269 0.81 -16.54 -1.84
CA GLY A 269 1.43 -16.25 -0.56
C GLY A 269 0.41 -15.86 0.50
N VAL A 270 0.87 -15.72 1.74
CA VAL A 270 0.01 -15.54 2.91
C VAL A 270 0.54 -14.40 3.77
N LYS A 271 -0.34 -13.44 4.05
CA LYS A 271 -0.12 -12.32 4.98
C LYS A 271 -1.00 -12.52 6.21
N ILE A 272 -0.44 -12.32 7.39
CA ILE A 272 -1.19 -12.22 8.64
C ILE A 272 -1.28 -10.76 9.04
N TYR A 273 -2.49 -10.28 9.33
CA TYR A 273 -2.75 -8.98 9.94
C TYR A 273 -3.34 -9.19 11.33
N THR A 274 -2.77 -8.57 12.35
CA THR A 274 -3.20 -8.71 13.74
C THR A 274 -3.47 -7.36 14.36
N LYS A 275 -4.64 -7.19 14.98
CA LYS A 275 -4.98 -6.02 15.80
C LYS A 275 -5.82 -6.44 16.99
N GLU A 276 -5.63 -5.81 18.14
CA GLU A 276 -6.42 -6.09 19.36
C GLU A 276 -6.52 -7.60 19.71
N GLY A 277 -5.45 -8.36 19.43
CA GLY A 277 -5.41 -9.82 19.63
C GLY A 277 -6.16 -10.66 18.59
N LYS A 278 -6.88 -10.03 17.65
CA LYS A 278 -7.57 -10.68 16.54
C LYS A 278 -6.62 -10.85 15.36
N GLN A 279 -6.45 -12.10 14.92
CA GLN A 279 -5.65 -12.46 13.75
C GLN A 279 -6.54 -12.64 12.52
N ILE A 280 -6.12 -12.04 11.41
CA ILE A 280 -6.77 -12.14 10.11
C ILE A 280 -5.72 -12.66 9.12
N THR A 281 -5.96 -13.86 8.60
CA THR A 281 -5.11 -14.45 7.57
C THR A 281 -5.63 -14.03 6.19
N ILE A 282 -4.73 -13.58 5.33
CA ILE A 282 -5.00 -13.07 3.99
C ILE A 282 -4.18 -13.93 3.02
N ASP A 283 -4.86 -14.78 2.25
CA ASP A 283 -4.29 -15.70 1.28
C ASP A 283 -4.55 -15.18 -0.14
N TYR A 284 -3.48 -15.04 -0.92
CA TYR A 284 -3.50 -14.49 -2.28
C TYR A 284 -3.65 -15.55 -3.39
N GLY A 285 -3.86 -16.81 -3.03
CA GLY A 285 -4.19 -17.88 -3.97
C GLY A 285 -3.00 -18.73 -4.42
N ASP A 286 -3.19 -19.42 -5.54
CA ASP A 286 -2.35 -20.54 -5.99
C ASP A 286 -1.34 -20.19 -7.08
N GLY A 287 -1.23 -18.91 -7.43
CA GLY A 287 -0.40 -18.40 -8.52
C GLY A 287 -1.20 -17.96 -9.76
N SER A 288 -2.52 -18.13 -9.75
CA SER A 288 -3.41 -17.64 -10.81
C SER A 288 -3.53 -16.11 -10.83
N CYS A 289 -3.62 -15.52 -12.01
CA CYS A 289 -3.74 -14.07 -12.20
C CYS A 289 -5.23 -13.65 -12.21
N ASP A 290 -5.97 -14.00 -11.15
CA ASP A 290 -7.42 -13.82 -11.04
C ASP A 290 -7.86 -12.73 -10.06
N ARG A 291 -6.89 -12.18 -9.30
CA ARG A 291 -7.09 -11.14 -8.28
C ARG A 291 -8.02 -11.57 -7.14
N GLN A 292 -8.06 -12.87 -6.87
CA GLN A 292 -8.82 -13.44 -5.77
C GLN A 292 -8.02 -13.37 -4.46
N VAL A 293 -8.71 -13.02 -3.37
CA VAL A 293 -8.13 -12.99 -2.02
C VAL A 293 -9.08 -13.69 -1.07
N THR A 294 -8.52 -14.53 -0.22
CA THR A 294 -9.25 -15.27 0.80
C THR A 294 -8.85 -14.78 2.19
N TYR A 295 -9.83 -14.25 2.93
CA TYR A 295 -9.69 -13.79 4.30
C TYR A 295 -10.20 -14.84 5.27
N THR A 296 -9.42 -15.18 6.30
CA THR A 296 -9.81 -16.14 7.33
C THR A 296 -9.66 -15.55 8.73
N VAL A 297 -10.72 -15.69 9.54
CA VAL A 297 -10.78 -15.30 10.96
C VAL A 297 -11.44 -16.44 11.74
N GLY A 298 -10.67 -17.11 12.60
CA GLY A 298 -11.15 -18.33 13.25
C GLY A 298 -11.59 -19.36 12.21
N ASP A 299 -12.82 -19.85 12.32
CA ASP A 299 -13.41 -20.84 11.39
C ASP A 299 -14.12 -20.21 10.18
N GLN A 300 -14.15 -18.87 10.08
CA GLN A 300 -14.80 -18.17 8.98
C GLN A 300 -13.83 -17.79 7.88
N THR A 301 -14.22 -18.08 6.64
CA THR A 301 -13.46 -17.75 5.43
C THR A 301 -14.34 -17.01 4.43
N ILE A 302 -13.82 -15.92 3.87
CA ILE A 302 -14.47 -15.10 2.84
C ILE A 302 -13.52 -14.88 1.69
N THR A 303 -13.94 -15.26 0.49
CA THR A 303 -13.18 -15.05 -0.74
C THR A 303 -13.80 -13.91 -1.55
N THR A 304 -12.95 -12.98 -2.00
CA THR A 304 -13.37 -11.78 -2.74
C THR A 304 -12.44 -11.54 -3.94
N ASN A 305 -12.93 -10.82 -4.95
CA ASN A 305 -12.09 -10.33 -6.04
C ASN A 305 -11.75 -8.87 -5.79
N VAL A 306 -10.47 -8.52 -5.88
CA VAL A 306 -9.99 -7.14 -5.71
C VAL A 306 -10.11 -6.40 -7.04
N GLY A 307 -10.83 -5.27 -7.04
CA GLY A 307 -11.03 -4.43 -8.23
C GLY A 307 -9.71 -3.91 -8.82
N ASN A 308 -9.73 -3.52 -10.10
CA ASN A 308 -8.61 -2.80 -10.70
C ASN A 308 -8.63 -1.36 -10.17
N ASN A 309 -7.54 -0.92 -9.54
CA ASN A 309 -7.28 0.50 -9.25
C ASN A 309 -6.59 1.15 -10.44
#